data_AF-A0AA86UID5-F1
#
_entry.id   AF-A0AA86UID5-F1
#
_cell.length_a   1.000
_cell.length_b   1.000
_cell.length_c   1.000
_cell.angle_alpha   90.00
_cell.angle_beta   90.00
_cell.angle_gamma   90.00
#
_symmetry.space_group_name_H-M   'P 1'
#
loop_
_entity.id
_entity.type
_entity.pdbx_description
1 polymer ?
#
loop_
_entity_poly.entity_id
_entity_poly.type
_entity_poly.pdbx_seq_one_letter_code
_entity_poly.pdbx_strand_id
1 'polypeptide(L)'
;MFELVLVSCAVLAASCALVFGSVVCLHELLQFGHFFVSGNFIDELAQKCVCAFSESCFVRFEVSGEFSGQIQQRFPFRLACDFVYVLVECELVYSLEEWRNGSNCSFVCERCDYFSRCFILQQQSRLKRFSDLEEIILKNACKAVFTLAGGFAETEQGAIAEKKLRAMIAEYNSDVKLNPERAVINGPNTVGYKYVHSSDTEYNTIFLASHKSSGDRAKGHDNAALIAQSGAFLLTRISNLANRVAPRFCMSVGNQMCVTACDCLEWLLTEQEKLSKKFNVVDDSPLIKQCNDAKQGIDVYGIYIEGLLPYEGIRLMHLIARARAMGKIVIIYKAGRSKEGSSAVAGHTASMAGSYSQFAELIDLAGAVVAETSDVFEDAMYAACCLVKRLRQMPKLDVQKQYLRVSGQSNAGFERCQMADHLFYFKDSNKYMKLPDFDEETAKKLTDLFNKYKLGAVIDVQQILDTTALLPDSAYEEISTCLLESKCVDAACISLISEIHMIKTLGGEFGAKHGEDCVNDPNSVIQRYIKLYKEGVNKPWVFSTSGGFKYDIARNTMRDAGLPVFDQCDRACRALANLLRAWVGKYGFMQ
;
A
#
# COMPACT_ATOMS: atom_id res chain seq x y z
N MET A 1 -20.13 43.88 42.65
CA MET A 1 -20.28 44.69 41.43
C MET A 1 -18.96 45.00 40.72
N PHE A 2 -17.81 45.01 41.42
CA PHE A 2 -16.48 45.09 40.79
C PHE A 2 -15.98 43.75 40.17
N GLU A 3 -16.50 42.60 40.61
CA GLU A 3 -16.15 41.28 40.05
C GLU A 3 -16.81 40.97 38.69
N LEU A 4 -17.99 41.52 38.40
CA LEU A 4 -18.69 41.27 37.13
C LEU A 4 -18.07 42.03 35.94
N VAL A 5 -17.38 43.14 36.20
CA VAL A 5 -16.79 43.98 35.13
C VAL A 5 -15.46 43.41 34.63
N LEU A 6 -14.68 42.75 35.49
CA LEU A 6 -13.40 42.13 35.12
C LEU A 6 -13.57 40.82 34.31
N VAL A 7 -14.59 40.01 34.62
CA VAL A 7 -14.89 38.77 33.90
C VAL A 7 -15.36 39.04 32.46
N SER A 8 -16.06 40.15 32.24
CA SER A 8 -16.52 40.55 30.91
C SER A 8 -15.37 41.02 30.00
N CYS A 9 -14.31 41.62 30.57
CA CYS A 9 -13.12 42.02 29.82
C CYS A 9 -12.23 40.84 29.40
N ALA A 10 -12.13 39.78 30.21
CA ALA A 10 -11.35 38.58 29.88
C ALA A 10 -11.99 37.75 28.75
N VAL A 11 -13.32 37.64 28.75
CA VAL A 11 -14.07 36.96 27.66
C VAL A 11 -13.98 37.77 26.37
N LEU A 12 -14.04 39.11 26.41
CA LEU A 12 -13.84 39.94 25.22
C LEU A 12 -12.40 39.83 24.67
N ALA A 13 -11.39 39.76 25.54
CA ALA A 13 -9.99 39.63 25.12
C ALA A 13 -9.71 38.27 24.44
N ALA A 14 -10.25 37.17 24.99
CA ALA A 14 -10.16 35.85 24.38
C ALA A 14 -10.91 35.76 23.05
N SER A 15 -12.07 36.43 22.95
CA SER A 15 -12.86 36.50 21.72
C SER A 15 -12.17 37.34 20.64
N CYS A 16 -11.52 38.45 20.99
CA CYS A 16 -10.75 39.28 20.06
C CYS A 16 -9.45 38.62 19.58
N ALA A 17 -8.79 37.81 20.43
CA ALA A 17 -7.57 37.08 20.04
C ALA A 17 -7.84 35.99 18.98
N LEU A 18 -9.03 35.38 19.00
CA LEU A 18 -9.49 34.41 18.00
C LEU A 18 -9.74 35.02 16.61
N VAL A 19 -9.98 36.33 16.51
CA VAL A 19 -10.20 37.02 15.22
C VAL A 19 -8.87 37.44 14.55
N PHE A 20 -7.77 37.55 15.30
CA PHE A 20 -6.48 38.05 14.80
C PHE A 20 -5.31 37.04 14.86
N GLY A 21 -5.59 35.74 14.98
CA GLY A 21 -4.61 34.68 14.69
C GLY A 21 -3.35 34.69 15.59
N SER A 22 -3.46 35.14 16.84
CA SER A 22 -2.36 35.17 17.80
C SER A 22 -2.66 34.26 18.99
N VAL A 23 -1.86 33.20 19.17
CA VAL A 23 -1.93 32.31 20.35
C VAL A 23 -1.38 33.06 21.56
N VAL A 24 -2.26 33.55 22.44
CA VAL A 24 -1.85 34.02 23.77
C VAL A 24 -1.86 32.83 24.72
N CYS A 25 -0.70 32.55 25.31
CA CYS A 25 -0.53 31.46 26.27
C CYS A 25 -1.26 31.82 27.57
N LEU A 26 -2.27 31.03 27.96
CA LEU A 26 -3.08 31.24 29.17
C LEU A 26 -2.26 31.23 30.49
N HIS A 27 -0.98 30.86 30.41
CA HIS A 27 -0.03 30.83 31.51
C HIS A 27 0.27 32.22 32.11
N GLU A 28 0.18 33.31 31.32
CA GLU A 28 0.52 34.66 31.81
C GLU A 28 -0.62 35.36 32.56
N LEU A 29 -1.88 34.94 32.39
CA LEU A 29 -3.03 35.54 33.10
C LEU A 29 -3.23 35.00 34.53
N LEU A 30 -2.62 33.86 34.86
CA LEU A 30 -2.82 33.18 36.15
C LEU A 30 -1.73 33.49 37.19
N GLN A 31 -0.77 34.37 36.90
CA GLN A 31 0.26 34.77 37.88
C GLN A 31 -0.22 35.79 38.93
N PHE A 32 -1.43 36.30 38.83
CA PHE A 32 -1.97 37.25 39.81
C PHE A 32 -3.31 36.77 40.37
N GLY A 33 -3.26 36.18 41.57
CA GLY A 33 -4.42 35.98 42.43
C GLY A 33 -4.80 34.52 42.64
N HIS A 34 -4.82 34.09 43.91
CA HIS A 34 -5.50 32.86 44.31
C HIS A 34 -7.00 33.00 44.03
N PHE A 35 -7.52 32.27 43.05
CA PHE A 35 -8.96 32.18 42.79
C PHE A 35 -9.46 30.77 43.09
N PHE A 36 -10.47 30.67 43.95
CA PHE A 36 -11.28 29.47 44.11
C PHE A 36 -12.34 29.44 43.01
N VAL A 37 -12.25 28.48 42.10
CA VAL A 37 -13.26 28.23 41.06
C VAL A 37 -14.11 27.04 41.51
N SER A 38 -15.43 27.20 41.60
CA SER A 38 -16.35 26.11 41.93
C SER A 38 -16.51 25.14 40.74
N GLY A 39 -16.54 23.83 41.01
CA GLY A 39 -16.55 22.75 40.00
C GLY A 39 -17.55 22.91 38.85
N ASN A 40 -18.73 23.47 39.11
CA ASN A 40 -19.77 23.65 38.08
C ASN A 40 -19.37 24.61 36.94
N PHE A 41 -18.41 25.53 37.15
CA PHE A 41 -17.96 26.46 36.10
C PHE A 41 -17.03 25.78 35.08
N ILE A 42 -16.26 24.79 35.51
CA ILE A 42 -15.37 24.02 34.61
C ILE A 42 -16.20 23.06 33.76
N ASP A 43 -17.27 22.47 34.30
CA ASP A 43 -18.18 21.61 33.54
C ASP A 43 -18.93 22.38 32.45
N GLU A 44 -19.39 23.62 32.73
CA GLU A 44 -19.98 24.49 31.70
C GLU A 44 -18.97 24.95 30.63
N LEU A 45 -17.72 25.21 31.02
CA LEU A 45 -16.65 25.59 30.08
C LEU A 45 -16.27 24.40 29.18
N ALA A 46 -16.17 23.19 29.76
CA ALA A 46 -15.92 21.95 29.02
C ALA A 46 -17.04 21.64 28.03
N GLN A 47 -18.31 21.77 28.45
CA GLN A 47 -19.46 21.57 27.54
C GLN A 47 -19.51 22.61 26.41
N LYS A 48 -19.24 23.89 26.69
CA LYS A 48 -19.29 24.95 25.66
C LYS A 48 -18.08 24.93 24.72
N CYS A 49 -16.91 24.49 25.19
CA CYS A 49 -15.73 24.28 24.36
C CYS A 49 -15.90 23.08 23.41
N VAL A 50 -16.54 21.99 23.84
CA VAL A 50 -16.77 20.78 23.01
C VAL A 50 -17.63 21.05 21.77
N CYS A 51 -18.53 22.04 21.82
CA CYS A 51 -19.31 22.43 20.63
C CYS A 51 -18.49 23.21 19.57
N ALA A 52 -17.23 23.57 19.83
CA ALA A 52 -16.40 24.39 18.93
C ALA A 52 -15.20 23.65 18.29
N PHE A 53 -14.97 22.36 18.58
CA PHE A 53 -13.79 21.63 18.09
C PHE A 53 -14.13 20.62 17.00
N SER A 54 -14.16 21.08 15.75
CA SER A 54 -13.88 20.25 14.58
C SER A 54 -12.42 20.46 14.16
N GLU A 55 -11.67 19.37 14.07
CA GLU A 55 -10.32 19.29 13.50
C GLU A 55 -9.17 19.86 14.36
N SER A 56 -8.32 18.95 14.85
CA SER A 56 -6.91 19.19 15.22
C SER A 56 -6.61 20.36 16.16
N CYS A 57 -6.72 20.13 17.47
CA CYS A 57 -6.02 20.90 18.51
C CYS A 57 -5.50 19.96 19.60
N PHE A 58 -4.21 20.08 19.96
CA PHE A 58 -3.64 19.46 21.15
C PHE A 58 -3.80 20.44 22.32
N VAL A 59 -4.56 20.04 23.35
CA VAL A 59 -4.59 20.76 24.63
C VAL A 59 -3.81 19.95 25.65
N ARG A 60 -2.77 20.57 26.25
CA ARG A 60 -2.02 20.00 27.36
C ARG A 60 -2.66 20.53 28.65
N PHE A 61 -3.34 19.66 29.40
CA PHE A 61 -3.84 20.01 30.73
C PHE A 61 -2.77 19.66 31.77
N GLU A 62 -2.28 20.66 32.49
CA GLU A 62 -1.63 20.47 33.79
C GLU A 62 -2.68 20.81 34.85
N VAL A 63 -3.19 19.78 35.52
CA VAL A 63 -4.12 19.95 36.64
C VAL A 63 -3.34 19.72 37.92
N SER A 64 -3.15 20.79 38.70
CA SER A 64 -2.66 20.72 40.07
C SER A 64 -3.84 20.91 41.04
N GLY A 65 -4.43 19.79 41.46
CA GLY A 65 -5.51 19.78 42.45
C GLY A 65 -6.17 18.40 42.56
N GLU A 66 -6.58 18.04 43.78
CA GLU A 66 -7.31 16.80 44.06
C GLU A 66 -8.70 16.84 43.40
N PHE A 67 -9.01 15.86 42.55
CA PHE A 67 -10.33 15.67 41.94
C PHE A 67 -10.87 14.30 42.34
N SER A 68 -12.12 14.26 42.79
CA SER A 68 -12.88 13.02 43.00
C SER A 68 -14.18 13.08 42.19
N GLY A 69 -14.28 12.24 41.16
CA GLY A 69 -15.47 12.16 40.30
C GLY A 69 -15.32 11.12 39.17
N GLN A 70 -16.37 10.34 38.91
CA GLN A 70 -16.46 9.39 37.80
C GLN A 70 -16.95 10.08 36.53
N ILE A 71 -16.23 9.95 35.42
CA ILE A 71 -16.66 10.40 34.09
C ILE A 71 -16.95 9.15 33.26
N GLN A 72 -18.20 9.00 32.79
CA GLN A 72 -18.62 7.96 31.85
C GLN A 72 -18.85 8.59 30.47
N GLN A 73 -17.89 8.48 29.53
CA GLN A 73 -18.12 8.73 28.11
C GLN A 73 -17.07 8.03 27.22
N ARG A 74 -17.51 7.51 26.06
CA ARG A 74 -16.69 6.75 25.08
C ARG A 74 -15.97 7.69 24.12
N PHE A 75 -14.63 7.66 24.11
CA PHE A 75 -13.81 8.28 23.05
C PHE A 75 -12.51 7.48 22.79
N PRO A 76 -12.01 7.43 21.54
CA PRO A 76 -10.70 6.86 21.25
C PRO A 76 -9.58 7.82 21.70
N PHE A 77 -8.81 7.44 22.72
CA PHE A 77 -7.64 8.21 23.17
C PHE A 77 -6.33 7.63 22.62
N ARG A 78 -5.42 8.52 22.19
CA ARG A 78 -3.98 8.24 22.10
C ARG A 78 -3.33 8.76 23.38
N LEU A 79 -3.00 7.88 24.32
CA LEU A 79 -2.16 8.21 25.47
C LEU A 79 -0.70 7.90 25.10
N ALA A 80 0.07 8.94 24.79
CA ALA A 80 1.52 8.86 24.74
C ALA A 80 2.06 9.05 26.15
N CYS A 81 2.28 7.94 26.86
CA CYS A 81 3.17 7.90 28.02
C CYS A 81 4.51 7.33 27.55
N ASP A 82 5.62 7.80 28.08
CA ASP A 82 6.99 7.50 27.61
C ASP A 82 7.39 6.01 27.57
N PHE A 83 6.51 5.03 27.87
CA PHE A 83 6.90 3.62 27.93
C PHE A 83 5.92 2.55 27.40
N VAL A 84 4.67 2.83 27.01
CA VAL A 84 3.78 1.81 26.38
C VAL A 84 2.70 2.52 25.55
N TYR A 85 2.51 2.13 24.29
CA TYR A 85 1.33 2.53 23.52
C TYR A 85 0.26 1.46 23.66
N VAL A 86 -0.76 1.69 24.49
CA VAL A 86 -1.93 0.79 24.51
C VAL A 86 -3.03 1.43 23.67
N LEU A 87 -3.31 0.84 22.50
CA LEU A 87 -4.51 1.16 21.74
C LEU A 87 -5.66 0.39 22.37
N VAL A 88 -6.32 1.03 23.33
CA VAL A 88 -7.45 0.46 24.06
C VAL A 88 -8.75 0.95 23.43
N GLU A 89 -9.52 0.07 22.80
CA GLU A 89 -10.98 0.29 22.70
C GLU A 89 -11.58 -0.10 24.06
N CYS A 90 -11.77 0.84 24.99
CA CYS A 90 -12.46 0.62 26.26
C CYS A 90 -13.33 1.81 26.65
N GLU A 91 -14.44 1.52 27.35
CA GLU A 91 -15.03 2.46 28.31
C GLU A 91 -14.08 2.56 29.52
N LEU A 92 -13.46 3.73 29.70
CA LEU A 92 -12.60 3.98 30.86
C LEU A 92 -13.46 4.44 32.05
N VAL A 93 -13.46 3.65 33.12
CA VAL A 93 -13.85 4.09 34.46
C VAL A 93 -12.58 4.07 35.31
N TYR A 94 -12.09 5.24 35.73
CA TYR A 94 -10.92 5.33 36.62
C TYR A 94 -11.35 5.32 38.10
N SER A 95 -10.55 4.66 38.95
CA SER A 95 -10.35 5.03 40.35
C SER A 95 -8.87 5.38 40.55
N LEU A 96 -8.59 6.64 40.87
CA LEU A 96 -7.25 7.16 41.14
C LEU A 96 -6.86 6.86 42.58
N GLU A 97 -5.95 5.92 42.84
CA GLU A 97 -5.39 5.78 44.20
C GLU A 97 -3.87 5.56 44.33
N GLU A 98 -3.07 5.37 43.27
CA GLU A 98 -1.61 5.24 43.45
C GLU A 98 -0.78 6.02 42.42
N TRP A 99 -0.51 7.28 42.73
CA TRP A 99 0.53 8.09 42.06
C TRP A 99 1.48 8.65 43.12
N ARG A 100 2.48 7.86 43.52
CA ARG A 100 3.61 8.34 44.33
C ARG A 100 4.94 7.74 43.86
N ASN A 101 5.85 8.65 43.52
CA ASN A 101 7.31 8.52 43.52
C ASN A 101 7.97 7.51 42.57
N GLY A 102 8.44 8.01 41.42
CA GLY A 102 9.81 7.78 40.92
C GLY A 102 10.31 6.34 40.75
N SER A 103 9.41 5.35 40.65
CA SER A 103 9.73 3.93 40.59
C SER A 103 9.14 3.34 39.32
N ASN A 104 9.85 2.38 38.71
CA ASN A 104 9.42 1.55 37.58
C ASN A 104 7.89 1.43 37.43
N CYS A 105 7.29 2.12 36.46
CA CYS A 105 5.92 1.84 36.04
C CYS A 105 5.92 0.58 35.17
N SER A 106 5.80 -0.59 35.79
CA SER A 106 5.29 -1.79 35.13
C SER A 106 3.79 -1.87 35.40
N PHE A 107 2.99 -1.31 34.50
CA PHE A 107 1.57 -1.64 34.46
C PHE A 107 1.42 -2.91 33.61
N VAL A 108 1.49 -4.07 34.26
CA VAL A 108 0.66 -5.18 33.79
C VAL A 108 -0.69 -4.90 34.42
N CYS A 109 -1.68 -4.59 33.59
CA CYS A 109 -3.02 -4.32 34.08
C CYS A 109 -3.55 -5.59 34.76
N GLU A 110 -3.41 -5.71 36.08
CA GLU A 110 -3.88 -6.88 36.85
C GLU A 110 -5.41 -6.92 36.96
N ARG A 111 -6.09 -5.81 36.62
CA ARG A 111 -7.55 -5.72 36.45
C ARG A 111 -7.89 -4.76 35.31
N CYS A 112 -7.78 -5.24 34.08
CA CYS A 112 -8.63 -4.72 33.02
C CYS A 112 -9.84 -5.64 32.98
N ASP A 113 -10.95 -5.25 33.61
CA ASP A 113 -12.24 -5.97 33.45
C ASP A 113 -12.77 -5.87 32.01
N TYR A 114 -12.06 -5.15 31.12
CA TYR A 114 -12.26 -5.11 29.69
C TYR A 114 -11.09 -5.82 28.98
N PHE A 115 -11.36 -6.99 28.40
CA PHE A 115 -10.43 -7.69 27.50
C PHE A 115 -10.03 -6.76 26.35
N SER A 116 -8.80 -6.23 26.37
CA SER A 116 -8.28 -5.44 25.25
C SER A 116 -8.02 -6.38 24.07
N ARG A 117 -8.62 -6.12 22.92
CA ARG A 117 -8.47 -6.97 21.72
C ARG A 117 -7.07 -6.88 21.11
N CYS A 118 -6.34 -5.78 21.32
CA CYS A 118 -5.01 -5.55 20.74
C CYS A 118 -4.09 -4.82 21.74
N PHE A 119 -2.80 -5.17 21.76
CA PHE A 119 -1.77 -4.56 22.58
C PHE A 119 -0.53 -4.22 21.72
N ILE A 120 0.01 -3.00 21.81
CA ILE A 120 1.23 -2.61 21.09
C ILE A 120 2.38 -2.51 22.09
N LEU A 121 3.34 -3.43 21.98
CA LEU A 121 4.49 -3.49 22.87
C LEU A 121 5.66 -2.70 22.29
N GLN A 122 5.95 -1.54 22.90
CA GLN A 122 7.13 -0.72 22.61
C GLN A 122 7.95 -0.53 23.90
N GLN A 123 8.83 -1.48 24.21
CA GLN A 123 9.62 -1.48 25.43
C GLN A 123 11.10 -1.19 25.13
N GLN A 124 11.66 -0.13 25.72
CA GLN A 124 13.08 0.24 25.50
C GLN A 124 14.05 -0.66 26.27
N SER A 125 13.64 -1.20 27.41
CA SER A 125 14.47 -2.12 28.20
C SER A 125 14.61 -3.49 27.52
N ARG A 126 15.86 -3.93 27.32
CA ARG A 126 16.19 -5.24 26.74
C ARG A 126 15.74 -6.43 27.59
N LEU A 127 15.76 -6.27 28.93
CA LEU A 127 15.40 -7.36 29.84
C LEU A 127 13.88 -7.47 30.01
N LYS A 128 13.16 -6.35 30.12
CA LYS A 128 11.72 -6.34 30.37
C LYS A 128 10.90 -6.80 29.16
N ARG A 129 11.34 -6.51 27.92
CA ARG A 129 10.54 -6.84 26.72
C ARG A 129 10.22 -8.33 26.55
N PHE A 130 11.10 -9.22 27.00
CA PHE A 130 10.85 -10.66 26.93
C PHE A 130 9.91 -11.14 28.03
N SER A 131 10.11 -10.67 29.27
CA SER A 131 9.25 -11.02 30.40
C SER A 131 7.84 -10.46 30.22
N ASP A 132 7.71 -9.22 29.74
CA ASP A 132 6.41 -8.58 29.50
C ASP A 132 5.61 -9.38 28.45
N LEU A 133 6.27 -9.85 27.39
CA LEU A 133 5.63 -10.66 26.36
C LEU A 133 5.26 -12.07 26.86
N GLU A 134 6.16 -12.73 27.60
CA GLU A 134 5.89 -14.01 28.25
C GLU A 134 4.66 -13.91 29.17
N GLU A 135 4.57 -12.84 29.97
CA GLU A 135 3.45 -12.58 30.86
C GLU A 135 2.14 -12.31 30.11
N ILE A 136 2.17 -11.51 29.04
CA ILE A 136 0.99 -11.26 28.18
C ILE A 136 0.46 -12.57 27.59
N ILE A 137 1.34 -13.45 27.13
CA ILE A 137 0.98 -14.76 26.57
C ILE A 137 0.38 -15.65 27.65
N LEU A 138 1.07 -15.80 28.80
CA LEU A 138 0.64 -16.69 29.87
C LEU A 138 -0.68 -16.25 30.52
N LYS A 139 -0.89 -14.93 30.67
CA LYS A 139 -2.13 -14.37 31.22
C LYS A 139 -3.25 -14.27 30.17
N ASN A 140 -2.96 -14.54 28.90
CA ASN A 140 -3.86 -14.32 27.77
C ASN A 140 -4.51 -12.92 27.81
N ALA A 141 -3.70 -11.91 28.11
CA ALA A 141 -4.18 -10.57 28.45
C ALA A 141 -4.85 -9.83 27.27
N CYS A 142 -4.58 -10.24 26.03
CA CYS A 142 -5.16 -9.67 24.82
C CYS A 142 -5.23 -10.68 23.67
N LYS A 143 -5.98 -10.36 22.60
CA LYS A 143 -6.11 -11.24 21.41
C LYS A 143 -5.03 -11.04 20.36
N ALA A 144 -4.45 -9.85 20.29
CA ALA A 144 -3.39 -9.52 19.35
C ALA A 144 -2.30 -8.70 20.04
N VAL A 145 -1.04 -9.00 19.76
CA VAL A 145 0.13 -8.25 20.24
C VAL A 145 0.96 -7.80 19.05
N PHE A 146 1.26 -6.52 18.95
CA PHE A 146 2.20 -5.96 18.00
C PHE A 146 3.49 -5.57 18.71
N THR A 147 4.56 -6.31 18.48
CA THR A 147 5.84 -6.07 19.16
C THR A 147 6.74 -5.19 18.31
N LEU A 148 6.66 -3.87 18.49
CA LEU A 148 7.47 -2.88 17.76
C LEU A 148 8.95 -2.93 18.14
N ALA A 149 9.25 -3.36 19.37
CA ALA A 149 10.61 -3.41 19.88
C ALA A 149 11.51 -4.33 19.02
N GLY A 150 12.71 -3.83 18.71
CA GLY A 150 13.84 -4.65 18.24
C GLY A 150 14.67 -5.20 19.40
N GLY A 151 15.89 -5.64 19.15
CA GLY A 151 16.78 -6.38 20.06
C GLY A 151 16.41 -7.85 20.32
N PHE A 152 15.71 -8.52 19.39
CA PHE A 152 15.40 -9.96 19.46
C PHE A 152 16.41 -10.78 18.64
N ALA A 153 15.96 -11.64 17.70
CA ALA A 153 16.81 -12.54 16.90
C ALA A 153 17.89 -11.84 16.06
N GLU A 154 17.80 -10.54 15.86
CA GLU A 154 18.83 -9.68 15.27
C GLU A 154 20.08 -9.50 16.17
N THR A 155 20.03 -9.97 17.42
CA THR A 155 21.17 -9.99 18.34
C THR A 155 21.40 -11.40 18.89
N GLU A 156 22.64 -11.76 19.21
CA GLU A 156 22.98 -13.09 19.72
C GLU A 156 22.22 -13.46 21.01
N GLN A 157 22.19 -12.54 22.00
CA GLN A 157 21.46 -12.74 23.24
C GLN A 157 19.94 -12.76 23.02
N GLY A 158 19.42 -11.89 22.15
CA GLY A 158 17.99 -11.83 21.85
C GLY A 158 17.51 -13.06 21.07
N ALA A 159 18.35 -13.70 20.25
CA ALA A 159 18.03 -14.93 19.54
C ALA A 159 17.77 -16.11 20.50
N ILE A 160 18.50 -16.19 21.61
CA ILE A 160 18.28 -17.22 22.65
C ILE A 160 16.92 -17.01 23.32
N ALA A 161 16.60 -15.77 23.70
CA ALA A 161 15.35 -15.45 24.35
C ALA A 161 14.14 -15.57 23.40
N GLU A 162 14.29 -15.17 22.13
CA GLU A 162 13.28 -15.36 21.10
C GLU A 162 13.03 -16.85 20.83
N LYS A 163 14.06 -17.70 20.87
CA LYS A 163 13.89 -19.16 20.75
C LYS A 163 13.03 -19.73 21.87
N LYS A 164 13.21 -19.28 23.12
CA LYS A 164 12.35 -19.66 24.25
C LYS A 164 10.89 -19.24 24.01
N LEU A 165 10.67 -18.00 23.60
CA LEU A 165 9.33 -17.49 23.26
C LEU A 165 8.69 -18.28 22.12
N ARG A 166 9.43 -18.58 21.05
CA ARG A 166 8.92 -19.38 19.93
C ARG A 166 8.54 -20.80 20.36
N ALA A 167 9.32 -21.43 21.23
CA ALA A 167 8.99 -22.75 21.78
C ALA A 167 7.70 -22.71 22.60
N MET A 168 7.56 -21.71 23.48
CA MET A 168 6.34 -21.47 24.27
C MET A 168 5.13 -21.23 23.37
N ILE A 169 5.25 -20.38 22.35
CA ILE A 169 4.19 -20.10 21.39
C ILE A 169 3.84 -21.37 20.59
N ALA A 170 4.82 -22.17 20.17
CA ALA A 170 4.60 -23.41 19.44
C ALA A 170 3.86 -24.46 20.29
N GLU A 171 4.26 -24.62 21.56
CA GLU A 171 3.56 -25.47 22.52
C GLU A 171 2.12 -24.99 22.72
N TYR A 172 1.94 -23.68 22.93
CA TYR A 172 0.62 -23.06 23.07
C TYR A 172 -0.26 -23.23 21.81
N ASN A 173 0.37 -23.29 20.63
CA ASN A 173 -0.27 -23.43 19.33
C ASN A 173 -0.47 -24.88 18.87
N SER A 174 0.06 -25.87 19.59
CA SER A 174 0.05 -27.28 19.18
C SER A 174 -1.36 -27.88 19.04
N ASP A 175 -2.36 -27.33 19.77
CA ASP A 175 -3.77 -27.62 19.57
C ASP A 175 -4.63 -26.36 19.72
N VAL A 176 -5.23 -25.93 18.61
CA VAL A 176 -6.15 -24.77 18.54
C VAL A 176 -7.39 -24.98 19.43
N LYS A 177 -7.81 -26.24 19.64
CA LYS A 177 -8.98 -26.55 20.48
C LYS A 177 -8.68 -26.39 21.97
N LEU A 178 -7.41 -26.51 22.38
CA LEU A 178 -7.01 -26.35 23.78
C LEU A 178 -6.96 -24.87 24.19
N ASN A 179 -6.64 -23.96 23.25
CA ASN A 179 -6.49 -22.53 23.52
C ASN A 179 -7.21 -21.67 22.45
N PRO A 180 -8.56 -21.69 22.38
CA PRO A 180 -9.32 -20.95 21.37
C PRO A 180 -9.17 -19.42 21.50
N GLU A 181 -8.90 -18.96 22.72
CA GLU A 181 -8.84 -17.54 23.07
C GLU A 181 -7.43 -16.93 22.96
N ARG A 182 -6.48 -17.64 22.37
CA ARG A 182 -5.04 -17.31 22.37
C ARG A 182 -4.70 -15.97 21.72
N ALA A 183 -3.68 -15.30 22.26
CA ALA A 183 -3.07 -14.13 21.65
C ALA A 183 -2.28 -14.48 20.38
N VAL A 184 -2.48 -13.69 19.32
CA VAL A 184 -1.67 -13.73 18.10
C VAL A 184 -0.62 -12.63 18.15
N ILE A 185 0.63 -12.93 17.75
CA ILE A 185 1.75 -11.97 17.89
C ILE A 185 2.31 -11.59 16.52
N ASN A 186 2.31 -10.30 16.21
CA ASN A 186 2.99 -9.72 15.06
C ASN A 186 4.36 -9.14 15.46
N GLY A 187 5.36 -9.33 14.59
CA GLY A 187 6.75 -8.99 14.90
C GLY A 187 7.50 -10.16 15.58
N PRO A 188 8.47 -9.88 16.47
CA PRO A 188 8.96 -8.57 16.90
C PRO A 188 9.62 -7.77 15.77
N ASN A 189 10.12 -6.57 16.10
CA ASN A 189 10.78 -5.68 15.14
C ASN A 189 9.88 -5.35 13.93
N THR A 190 8.61 -5.04 14.21
CA THR A 190 7.66 -4.57 13.20
C THR A 190 7.47 -3.05 13.29
N VAL A 191 7.11 -2.42 12.16
CA VAL A 191 6.67 -1.02 12.14
C VAL A 191 5.16 -0.87 12.30
N GLY A 192 4.44 -1.97 12.52
CA GLY A 192 2.98 -2.00 12.64
C GLY A 192 2.28 -2.21 11.30
N TYR A 193 1.04 -1.76 11.23
CA TYR A 193 0.14 -1.92 10.09
C TYR A 193 -0.72 -0.69 9.85
N LYS A 194 -1.19 -0.55 8.61
CA LYS A 194 -2.17 0.41 8.14
C LYS A 194 -3.30 -0.35 7.46
N TYR A 195 -4.55 -0.06 7.79
CA TYR A 195 -5.70 -0.67 7.11
C TYR A 195 -6.85 0.33 6.94
N VAL A 196 -7.23 0.58 5.68
CA VAL A 196 -8.33 1.46 5.28
C VAL A 196 -9.57 0.62 5.01
N HIS A 197 -10.59 0.77 5.86
CA HIS A 197 -11.87 0.05 5.72
C HIS A 197 -12.86 0.79 4.83
N SER A 198 -12.89 2.11 4.95
CA SER A 198 -13.75 3.02 4.20
C SER A 198 -13.04 4.35 3.99
N SER A 199 -13.67 5.29 3.27
CA SER A 199 -13.16 6.67 3.13
C SER A 199 -12.92 7.37 4.45
N ASP A 200 -13.69 6.99 5.49
CA ASP A 200 -13.71 7.68 6.78
C ASP A 200 -13.10 6.85 7.92
N THR A 201 -12.59 5.65 7.63
CA THR A 201 -12.08 4.73 8.66
C THR A 201 -10.75 4.11 8.24
N GLU A 202 -9.69 4.56 8.90
CA GLU A 202 -8.33 4.04 8.79
C GLU A 202 -7.80 3.64 10.17
N TYR A 203 -7.33 2.39 10.30
CA TYR A 203 -6.51 1.97 11.44
C TYR A 203 -5.05 2.09 11.06
N ASN A 204 -4.31 2.94 11.77
CA ASN A 204 -2.90 3.18 11.50
C ASN A 204 -2.08 3.12 12.79
N THR A 205 -1.31 2.04 12.91
CA THR A 205 -0.42 1.76 14.05
C THR A 205 1.04 2.08 13.73
N ILE A 206 1.32 2.62 12.55
CA ILE A 206 2.67 3.01 12.15
C ILE A 206 3.10 4.23 12.98
N PHE A 207 4.24 4.11 13.66
CA PHE A 207 4.74 5.10 14.61
C PHE A 207 5.47 6.31 13.96
N LEU A 208 5.38 6.47 12.64
CA LEU A 208 5.97 7.62 11.95
C LEU A 208 5.05 8.84 12.01
N ALA A 209 5.66 10.02 12.04
CA ALA A 209 4.93 11.28 11.94
C ALA A 209 4.28 11.41 10.55
N SER A 210 2.95 11.54 10.50
CA SER A 210 2.18 11.56 9.25
C SER A 210 2.65 12.64 8.27
N HIS A 211 2.98 13.84 8.77
CA HIS A 211 3.48 14.96 7.96
C HIS A 211 4.79 14.69 7.20
N LYS A 212 5.53 13.61 7.53
CA LYS A 212 6.75 13.20 6.80
C LYS A 212 6.49 12.15 5.74
N SER A 213 5.34 11.45 5.79
CA SER A 213 5.04 10.37 4.87
C SER A 213 4.18 10.87 3.72
N SER A 214 4.64 10.68 2.49
CA SER A 214 3.79 10.89 1.31
C SER A 214 2.61 9.91 1.26
N GLY A 215 2.64 8.84 2.07
CA GLY A 215 1.55 7.86 2.17
C GLY A 215 0.33 8.34 2.94
N ASP A 216 0.44 9.45 3.66
CA ASP A 216 -0.71 10.14 4.24
C ASP A 216 -1.47 10.86 3.12
N ARG A 217 -2.78 10.63 3.02
CA ARG A 217 -3.65 11.15 1.93
C ARG A 217 -3.13 10.82 0.51
N ALA A 218 -2.49 9.67 0.35
CA ALA A 218 -2.05 9.15 -0.93
C ALA A 218 -3.21 9.07 -1.94
N LYS A 219 -2.95 9.43 -3.20
CA LYS A 219 -3.96 9.53 -4.28
C LYS A 219 -3.89 8.42 -5.32
N GLY A 220 -2.91 7.53 -5.18
CA GLY A 220 -2.73 6.40 -6.09
C GLY A 220 -3.85 5.37 -6.01
N HIS A 221 -3.76 4.33 -6.85
CA HIS A 221 -4.72 3.23 -6.86
C HIS A 221 -4.75 2.49 -5.52
N ASP A 222 -5.95 2.28 -4.97
CA ASP A 222 -6.16 1.74 -3.63
C ASP A 222 -6.54 0.25 -3.61
N ASN A 223 -6.58 -0.41 -4.77
CA ASN A 223 -6.92 -1.83 -4.91
C ASN A 223 -5.76 -2.78 -4.59
N ALA A 224 -4.87 -2.39 -3.68
CA ALA A 224 -3.64 -3.11 -3.37
C ALA A 224 -3.45 -3.37 -1.88
N ALA A 225 -2.69 -4.42 -1.57
CA ALA A 225 -2.11 -4.70 -0.27
C ALA A 225 -0.58 -4.82 -0.36
N LEU A 226 0.12 -4.40 0.69
CA LEU A 226 1.57 -4.48 0.80
C LEU A 226 1.98 -5.17 2.11
N ILE A 227 2.68 -6.29 2.01
CA ILE A 227 3.16 -7.06 3.16
C ILE A 227 4.68 -7.08 3.10
N ALA A 228 5.37 -6.82 4.22
CA ALA A 228 6.83 -6.79 4.20
C ALA A 228 7.44 -7.30 5.51
N GLN A 229 8.51 -8.09 5.40
CA GLN A 229 9.35 -8.42 6.54
C GLN A 229 10.16 -7.20 7.00
N SER A 230 10.74 -6.47 6.06
CA SER A 230 11.44 -5.20 6.36
C SER A 230 10.46 -4.04 6.55
N GLY A 231 10.46 -3.46 7.75
CA GLY A 231 9.68 -2.26 8.06
C GLY A 231 10.10 -1.03 7.24
N ALA A 232 11.41 -0.81 7.06
CA ALA A 232 11.92 0.29 6.25
C ALA A 232 11.51 0.16 4.78
N PHE A 233 11.51 -1.07 4.23
CA PHE A 233 10.98 -1.33 2.91
C PHE A 233 9.49 -0.96 2.82
N LEU A 234 8.66 -1.38 3.78
CA LEU A 234 7.24 -1.04 3.80
C LEU A 234 7.02 0.47 3.72
N LEU A 235 7.68 1.22 4.61
CA LEU A 235 7.50 2.66 4.77
C LEU A 235 7.93 3.43 3.53
N THR A 236 9.08 3.05 2.95
CA THR A 236 9.58 3.69 1.72
C THR A 236 8.69 3.39 0.52
N ARG A 237 8.14 2.17 0.38
CA ARG A 237 7.20 1.86 -0.71
C ARG A 237 5.88 2.59 -0.58
N ILE A 238 5.31 2.68 0.62
CA ILE A 238 4.12 3.49 0.89
C ILE A 238 4.34 4.94 0.44
N SER A 239 5.51 5.50 0.72
CA SER A 239 5.85 6.88 0.36
C SER A 239 6.13 7.05 -1.15
N ASN A 240 6.98 6.22 -1.73
CA ASN A 240 7.38 6.31 -3.14
C ASN A 240 6.20 6.09 -4.09
N LEU A 241 5.31 5.16 -3.74
CA LEU A 241 4.17 4.83 -4.58
C LEU A 241 2.96 5.74 -4.35
N ALA A 242 2.96 6.67 -3.40
CA ALA A 242 1.76 7.38 -2.96
C ALA A 242 0.88 8.01 -4.07
N ASN A 243 1.48 8.47 -5.18
CA ASN A 243 0.75 9.04 -6.33
C ASN A 243 0.41 8.02 -7.44
N ARG A 244 0.77 6.76 -7.25
CA ARG A 244 0.62 5.65 -8.21
C ARG A 244 -0.19 4.50 -7.61
N VAL A 245 0.17 4.07 -6.40
CA VAL A 245 -0.49 3.03 -5.63
C VAL A 245 -0.57 3.48 -4.16
N ALA A 246 -1.76 3.43 -3.59
CA ALA A 246 -2.07 3.75 -2.20
C ALA A 246 -2.68 2.51 -1.52
N PRO A 247 -1.86 1.50 -1.15
CA PRO A 247 -2.41 0.22 -0.69
C PRO A 247 -3.37 0.39 0.49
N ARG A 248 -4.54 -0.23 0.41
CA ARG A 248 -5.55 -0.25 1.48
C ARG A 248 -5.07 -0.98 2.72
N PHE A 249 -4.26 -2.02 2.53
CA PHE A 249 -3.70 -2.81 3.63
C PHE A 249 -2.17 -2.84 3.54
N CYS A 250 -1.50 -2.43 4.61
CA CYS A 250 -0.06 -2.51 4.75
C CYS A 250 0.27 -3.23 6.06
N MET A 251 1.11 -4.27 6.02
CA MET A 251 1.54 -5.00 7.23
C MET A 251 3.04 -5.22 7.22
N SER A 252 3.72 -4.75 8.27
CA SER A 252 5.08 -5.21 8.58
C SER A 252 4.99 -6.43 9.49
N VAL A 253 5.56 -7.55 9.07
CA VAL A 253 5.54 -8.80 9.87
C VAL A 253 6.80 -9.00 10.71
N GLY A 254 7.82 -8.16 10.51
CA GLY A 254 9.08 -8.20 11.25
C GLY A 254 9.71 -9.60 11.24
N ASN A 255 10.13 -10.08 12.42
CA ASN A 255 10.78 -11.38 12.59
C ASN A 255 9.82 -12.58 12.41
N GLN A 256 8.51 -12.36 12.21
CA GLN A 256 7.51 -13.42 12.03
C GLN A 256 7.55 -14.47 13.15
N MET A 257 7.38 -14.03 14.39
CA MET A 257 7.38 -14.93 15.54
C MET A 257 6.12 -15.80 15.60
N CYS A 258 4.97 -15.23 15.25
CA CYS A 258 3.72 -15.95 15.10
C CYS A 258 3.06 -15.62 13.76
N VAL A 259 2.70 -14.36 13.50
CA VAL A 259 2.12 -13.95 12.21
C VAL A 259 3.19 -13.90 11.12
N THR A 260 2.97 -14.62 10.03
CA THR A 260 3.82 -14.60 8.83
C THR A 260 3.22 -13.78 7.69
N ALA A 261 4.04 -13.48 6.68
CA ALA A 261 3.54 -12.88 5.44
C ALA A 261 2.46 -13.77 4.75
N CYS A 262 2.57 -15.10 4.86
CA CYS A 262 1.57 -16.01 4.31
C CYS A 262 0.26 -15.97 5.09
N ASP A 263 0.30 -15.81 6.41
CA ASP A 263 -0.92 -15.63 7.22
C ASP A 263 -1.69 -14.38 6.78
N CYS A 264 -0.98 -13.28 6.55
CA CYS A 264 -1.58 -12.04 6.03
C CYS A 264 -2.22 -12.26 4.65
N LEU A 265 -1.49 -12.89 3.72
CA LEU A 265 -2.01 -13.19 2.39
C LEU A 265 -3.23 -14.12 2.45
N GLU A 266 -3.19 -15.19 3.26
CA GLU A 266 -4.30 -16.10 3.43
C GLU A 266 -5.53 -15.41 4.01
N TRP A 267 -5.35 -14.54 5.00
CA TRP A 267 -6.44 -13.76 5.59
C TRP A 267 -7.06 -12.80 4.57
N LEU A 268 -6.25 -12.14 3.73
CA LEU A 268 -6.75 -11.25 2.67
C LEU A 268 -7.51 -12.02 1.58
N LEU A 269 -7.11 -13.26 1.28
CA LEU A 269 -7.76 -14.11 0.28
C LEU A 269 -8.99 -14.86 0.80
N THR A 270 -9.22 -14.86 2.11
CA THR A 270 -10.27 -15.66 2.75
C THR A 270 -11.35 -14.80 3.36
N GLU A 271 -12.60 -15.07 2.95
CA GLU A 271 -13.80 -14.51 3.57
C GLU A 271 -13.93 -15.00 5.01
N GLN A 272 -14.27 -14.08 5.92
CA GLN A 272 -14.37 -14.43 7.34
C GLN A 272 -15.37 -15.56 7.60
N GLU A 273 -16.49 -15.64 6.88
CA GLU A 273 -17.49 -16.71 7.05
C GLU A 273 -16.90 -18.11 6.83
N LYS A 274 -15.96 -18.25 5.89
CA LYS A 274 -15.27 -19.52 5.64
C LYS A 274 -14.32 -19.88 6.79
N LEU A 275 -13.65 -18.90 7.38
CA LEU A 275 -12.82 -19.09 8.58
C LEU A 275 -13.70 -19.45 9.78
N SER A 276 -14.79 -18.72 9.98
CA SER A 276 -15.79 -18.95 11.02
C SER A 276 -16.34 -20.37 10.99
N LYS A 277 -16.72 -20.88 9.81
CA LYS A 277 -17.17 -22.27 9.65
C LYS A 277 -16.06 -23.29 9.92
N LYS A 278 -14.84 -23.04 9.42
CA LYS A 278 -13.68 -23.93 9.59
C LYS A 278 -13.31 -24.11 11.06
N PHE A 279 -13.40 -23.05 11.85
CA PHE A 279 -13.00 -23.05 13.26
C PHE A 279 -14.16 -23.07 14.25
N ASN A 280 -15.41 -23.17 13.77
CA ASN A 280 -16.63 -23.11 14.58
C ASN A 280 -16.72 -21.86 15.48
N VAL A 281 -16.28 -20.71 14.94
CA VAL A 281 -16.33 -19.40 15.61
C VAL A 281 -17.29 -18.51 14.85
N VAL A 282 -18.47 -18.22 15.40
CA VAL A 282 -19.42 -17.27 14.80
C VAL A 282 -19.17 -15.90 15.43
N ASP A 283 -18.68 -14.96 14.63
CA ASP A 283 -18.61 -13.54 14.97
C ASP A 283 -19.33 -12.80 13.84
N ASP A 284 -20.52 -12.30 14.15
CA ASP A 284 -21.43 -11.58 13.27
C ASP A 284 -21.32 -10.05 13.46
N SER A 285 -20.24 -9.60 14.09
CA SER A 285 -20.03 -8.19 14.35
C SER A 285 -20.02 -7.36 13.05
N PRO A 286 -20.56 -6.14 13.07
CA PRO A 286 -20.48 -5.22 11.94
C PRO A 286 -19.05 -5.00 11.43
N LEU A 287 -18.06 -5.08 12.33
CA LEU A 287 -16.64 -4.96 12.02
C LEU A 287 -16.16 -6.05 11.05
N ILE A 288 -16.57 -7.31 11.23
CA ILE A 288 -16.19 -8.39 10.32
C ILE A 288 -16.74 -8.18 8.92
N LYS A 289 -17.98 -7.72 8.81
CA LYS A 289 -18.58 -7.40 7.52
C LYS A 289 -17.78 -6.29 6.84
N GLN A 290 -17.48 -5.21 7.57
CA GLN A 290 -16.64 -4.11 7.06
C GLN A 290 -15.25 -4.59 6.63
N CYS A 291 -14.60 -5.48 7.39
CA CYS A 291 -13.34 -6.11 6.99
C CYS A 291 -13.47 -6.88 5.67
N ASN A 292 -14.50 -7.72 5.53
CA ASN A 292 -14.72 -8.50 4.32
C ASN A 292 -14.97 -7.60 3.11
N ASP A 293 -15.81 -6.58 3.25
CA ASP A 293 -16.12 -5.63 2.19
C ASP A 293 -14.85 -4.86 1.75
N ALA A 294 -14.04 -4.41 2.71
CA ALA A 294 -12.78 -3.75 2.43
C ALA A 294 -11.76 -4.67 1.72
N LYS A 295 -11.73 -5.98 2.04
CA LYS A 295 -10.89 -6.98 1.33
C LYS A 295 -11.33 -7.23 -0.11
N GLN A 296 -12.62 -7.12 -0.42
CA GLN A 296 -13.12 -7.33 -1.78
C GLN A 296 -12.53 -6.31 -2.77
N GLY A 297 -12.23 -5.10 -2.30
CA GLY A 297 -11.56 -4.06 -3.10
C GLY A 297 -10.07 -4.32 -3.40
N ILE A 298 -9.44 -5.35 -2.80
CA ILE A 298 -8.01 -5.61 -2.95
C ILE A 298 -7.76 -6.70 -4.01
N ASP A 299 -7.15 -6.30 -5.11
CA ASP A 299 -6.88 -7.13 -6.29
C ASP A 299 -5.39 -7.44 -6.51
N VAL A 300 -4.51 -6.67 -5.87
CA VAL A 300 -3.05 -6.74 -6.07
C VAL A 300 -2.35 -6.90 -4.71
N TYR A 301 -1.40 -7.82 -4.62
CA TYR A 301 -0.65 -8.12 -3.41
C TYR A 301 0.85 -7.98 -3.65
N GLY A 302 1.47 -6.94 -3.08
CA GLY A 302 2.92 -6.80 -3.04
C GLY A 302 3.47 -7.44 -1.77
N ILE A 303 4.48 -8.30 -1.89
CA ILE A 303 5.09 -8.98 -0.73
C ILE A 303 6.61 -8.90 -0.81
N TYR A 304 7.23 -8.37 0.24
CA TYR A 304 8.69 -8.39 0.42
C TYR A 304 9.12 -9.49 1.39
N ILE A 305 10.01 -10.36 0.91
CA ILE A 305 10.44 -11.58 1.60
C ILE A 305 11.97 -11.56 1.72
N GLU A 306 12.48 -11.73 2.92
CA GLU A 306 13.89 -11.99 3.24
C GLU A 306 14.11 -13.49 3.45
N GLY A 307 13.19 -14.16 4.16
CA GLY A 307 13.21 -15.60 4.41
C GLY A 307 11.80 -16.16 4.65
N LEU A 308 11.67 -17.48 4.60
CA LEU A 308 10.44 -18.18 4.93
C LEU A 308 10.71 -19.17 6.07
N LEU A 309 9.72 -19.35 6.94
CA LEU A 309 9.76 -20.43 7.93
C LEU A 309 9.63 -21.81 7.23
N PRO A 310 10.00 -22.91 7.90
CA PRO A 310 9.80 -24.25 7.34
C PRO A 310 8.37 -24.45 6.84
N TYR A 311 8.22 -25.08 5.67
CA TYR A 311 6.95 -25.37 4.98
C TYR A 311 6.14 -24.17 4.47
N GLU A 312 6.52 -22.92 4.80
CA GLU A 312 5.82 -21.73 4.27
C GLU A 312 6.00 -21.55 2.76
N GLY A 313 7.06 -22.10 2.16
CA GLY A 313 7.29 -22.03 0.72
C GLY A 313 6.17 -22.68 -0.11
N ILE A 314 5.80 -23.92 0.23
CA ILE A 314 4.70 -24.62 -0.47
C ILE A 314 3.34 -23.98 -0.16
N ARG A 315 3.14 -23.48 1.07
CA ARG A 315 1.94 -22.74 1.44
C ARG A 315 1.80 -21.47 0.60
N LEU A 316 2.88 -20.70 0.45
CA LEU A 316 2.92 -19.49 -0.37
C LEU A 316 2.58 -19.80 -1.83
N MET A 317 3.11 -20.89 -2.40
CA MET A 317 2.75 -21.32 -3.76
C MET A 317 1.25 -21.58 -3.90
N HIS A 318 0.63 -22.29 -2.96
CA HIS A 318 -0.83 -22.53 -2.98
C HIS A 318 -1.63 -21.23 -2.85
N LEU A 319 -1.19 -20.29 -2.02
CA LEU A 319 -1.86 -19.00 -1.87
C LEU A 319 -1.76 -18.16 -3.14
N ILE A 320 -0.62 -18.17 -3.82
CA ILE A 320 -0.44 -17.50 -5.12
C ILE A 320 -1.35 -18.13 -6.17
N ALA A 321 -1.36 -19.46 -6.28
CA ALA A 321 -2.23 -20.16 -7.22
C ALA A 321 -3.71 -19.85 -6.95
N ARG A 322 -4.12 -19.81 -5.67
CA ARG A 322 -5.46 -19.39 -5.26
C ARG A 322 -5.77 -17.94 -5.64
N ALA A 323 -4.85 -17.00 -5.38
CA ALA A 323 -5.02 -15.60 -5.77
C ALA A 323 -5.22 -15.46 -7.28
N ARG A 324 -4.39 -16.15 -8.08
CA ARG A 324 -4.51 -16.20 -9.53
C ARG A 324 -5.84 -16.79 -10.00
N ALA A 325 -6.31 -17.88 -9.39
CA ALA A 325 -7.64 -18.45 -9.68
C ALA A 325 -8.79 -17.49 -9.38
N MET A 326 -8.61 -16.60 -8.40
CA MET A 326 -9.54 -15.49 -8.09
C MET A 326 -9.36 -14.27 -9.01
N GLY A 327 -8.48 -14.35 -10.03
CA GLY A 327 -8.17 -13.23 -10.92
C GLY A 327 -7.42 -12.09 -10.24
N LYS A 328 -6.67 -12.38 -9.16
CA LYS A 328 -5.85 -11.42 -8.42
C LYS A 328 -4.36 -11.61 -8.73
N ILE A 329 -3.56 -10.56 -8.52
CA ILE A 329 -2.13 -10.56 -8.90
C ILE A 329 -1.27 -10.51 -7.65
N VAL A 330 -0.24 -11.36 -7.59
CA VAL A 330 0.77 -11.35 -6.52
C VAL A 330 2.12 -10.94 -7.11
N ILE A 331 2.77 -9.96 -6.50
CA ILE A 331 4.11 -9.49 -6.83
C ILE A 331 5.01 -9.74 -5.62
N ILE A 332 6.08 -10.51 -5.81
CA ILE A 332 7.04 -10.87 -4.78
C ILE A 332 8.37 -10.19 -5.07
N TYR A 333 8.94 -9.52 -4.07
CA TYR A 333 10.35 -9.15 -4.06
C TYR A 333 11.08 -9.96 -2.98
N LYS A 334 11.90 -10.91 -3.42
CA LYS A 334 12.78 -11.70 -2.56
C LYS A 334 14.16 -11.06 -2.43
N ALA A 335 14.58 -10.74 -1.21
CA ALA A 335 15.94 -10.31 -0.91
C ALA A 335 16.94 -11.48 -0.95
N GLY A 336 18.24 -11.18 -1.00
CA GLY A 336 19.29 -12.20 -0.94
C GLY A 336 19.48 -12.99 -2.24
N ARG A 337 19.41 -12.31 -3.39
CA ARG A 337 19.56 -12.91 -4.72
C ARG A 337 20.95 -13.47 -5.00
N SER A 338 22.00 -12.72 -4.66
CA SER A 338 23.39 -13.18 -4.82
C SER A 338 23.89 -13.87 -3.56
N LYS A 339 25.05 -14.50 -3.62
CA LYS A 339 25.72 -15.07 -2.44
C LYS A 339 25.96 -13.99 -1.38
N GLU A 340 26.42 -12.82 -1.80
CA GLU A 340 26.69 -11.66 -0.93
C GLU A 340 25.40 -11.11 -0.34
N GLY A 341 24.34 -10.98 -1.15
CA GLY A 341 23.03 -10.54 -0.65
C GLY A 341 22.42 -11.55 0.32
N SER A 342 22.57 -12.85 0.05
CA SER A 342 22.13 -13.94 0.91
C SER A 342 22.84 -13.89 2.26
N SER A 343 24.17 -13.69 2.27
CA SER A 343 24.94 -13.46 3.49
C SER A 343 24.49 -12.20 4.24
N ALA A 344 24.17 -11.11 3.54
CA ALA A 344 23.66 -9.89 4.16
C ALA A 344 22.31 -10.13 4.85
N VAL A 345 21.39 -10.85 4.18
CA VAL A 345 20.11 -11.24 4.79
C VAL A 345 20.30 -12.14 6.01
N ALA A 346 21.21 -13.12 5.93
CA ALA A 346 21.52 -14.01 7.05
C ALA A 346 22.19 -13.28 8.24
N GLY A 347 22.93 -12.19 7.99
CA GLY A 347 23.50 -11.35 9.04
C GLY A 347 22.46 -10.49 9.77
N HIS A 348 21.30 -10.23 9.15
CA HIS A 348 20.24 -9.39 9.70
C HIS A 348 18.98 -10.16 10.14
N THR A 349 18.81 -11.39 9.66
CA THR A 349 17.70 -12.29 10.03
C THR A 349 18.27 -13.62 10.50
N ALA A 350 17.81 -14.16 11.63
CA ALA A 350 18.24 -15.46 12.14
C ALA A 350 17.74 -16.67 11.30
N SER A 351 17.41 -16.46 10.02
CA SER A 351 16.91 -17.47 9.11
C SER A 351 17.99 -17.89 8.11
N MET A 352 18.07 -19.19 7.80
CA MET A 352 18.94 -19.67 6.72
C MET A 352 18.44 -19.12 5.39
N ALA A 353 19.29 -18.38 4.69
CA ALA A 353 18.98 -17.88 3.37
C ALA A 353 18.92 -19.05 2.36
N GLY A 354 17.70 -19.45 1.99
CA GLY A 354 17.46 -20.49 0.99
C GLY A 354 17.89 -20.09 -0.42
N SER A 355 17.92 -21.06 -1.33
CA SER A 355 18.29 -20.83 -2.73
C SER A 355 17.32 -19.85 -3.42
N TYR A 356 17.82 -18.69 -3.84
CA TYR A 356 17.02 -17.71 -4.57
C TYR A 356 16.48 -18.27 -5.89
N SER A 357 17.28 -19.03 -6.65
CA SER A 357 16.86 -19.56 -7.94
C SER A 357 15.70 -20.54 -7.80
N GLN A 358 15.77 -21.45 -6.82
CA GLN A 358 14.69 -22.38 -6.53
C GLN A 358 13.43 -21.63 -6.08
N PHE A 359 13.58 -20.64 -5.19
CA PHE A 359 12.47 -19.80 -4.77
C PHE A 359 11.80 -19.11 -5.97
N ALA A 360 12.59 -18.40 -6.79
CA ALA A 360 12.09 -17.65 -7.93
C ALA A 360 11.38 -18.56 -8.94
N GLU A 361 11.95 -19.73 -9.25
CA GLU A 361 11.34 -20.66 -10.20
C GLU A 361 10.01 -21.23 -9.73
N LEU A 362 9.90 -21.58 -8.44
CA LEU A 362 8.68 -22.13 -7.84
C LEU A 362 7.58 -21.08 -7.69
N ILE A 363 7.94 -19.85 -7.35
CA ILE A 363 7.00 -18.73 -7.19
C ILE A 363 6.50 -18.22 -8.56
N ASP A 364 7.38 -18.16 -9.56
CA ASP A 364 7.01 -17.92 -10.96
C ASP A 364 6.09 -19.02 -11.50
N LEU A 365 6.36 -20.29 -11.15
CA LEU A 365 5.48 -21.42 -11.48
C LEU A 365 4.08 -21.28 -10.85
N ALA A 366 4.01 -20.81 -9.60
CA ALA A 366 2.73 -20.58 -8.93
C ALA A 366 1.91 -19.44 -9.58
N GLY A 367 2.56 -18.55 -10.35
CA GLY A 367 1.93 -17.47 -11.10
C GLY A 367 2.07 -16.09 -10.45
N ALA A 368 3.09 -15.87 -9.61
CA ALA A 368 3.41 -14.54 -9.12
C ALA A 368 4.48 -13.86 -9.98
N VAL A 369 4.47 -12.53 -10.02
CA VAL A 369 5.59 -11.74 -10.54
C VAL A 369 6.74 -11.83 -9.53
N VAL A 370 7.93 -12.25 -9.98
CA VAL A 370 9.14 -12.22 -9.15
C VAL A 370 9.98 -11.00 -9.54
N ALA A 371 9.87 -9.94 -8.74
CA ALA A 371 10.61 -8.71 -8.96
C ALA A 371 12.07 -8.83 -8.51
N GLU A 372 12.98 -8.51 -9.41
CA GLU A 372 14.42 -8.60 -9.17
C GLU A 372 15.02 -7.36 -8.49
N THR A 373 14.33 -6.22 -8.59
CA THR A 373 14.75 -4.92 -8.04
C THR A 373 13.55 -4.19 -7.46
N SER A 374 13.81 -3.13 -6.67
CA SER A 374 12.78 -2.21 -6.18
C SER A 374 11.95 -1.61 -7.30
N ASP A 375 12.60 -1.22 -8.40
CA ASP A 375 11.93 -0.49 -9.47
C ASP A 375 11.00 -1.42 -10.26
N VAL A 376 11.42 -2.67 -10.48
CA VAL A 376 10.55 -3.71 -11.07
C VAL A 376 9.36 -4.00 -10.15
N PHE A 377 9.57 -4.04 -8.83
CA PHE A 377 8.48 -4.23 -7.86
C PHE A 377 7.47 -3.07 -7.90
N GLU A 378 7.96 -1.83 -7.88
CA GLU A 378 7.13 -0.63 -7.94
C GLU A 378 6.36 -0.52 -9.26
N ASP A 379 7.03 -0.77 -10.39
CA ASP A 379 6.42 -0.72 -11.72
C ASP A 379 5.38 -1.83 -11.92
N ALA A 380 5.67 -3.05 -11.45
CA ALA A 380 4.72 -4.16 -11.51
C ALA A 380 3.51 -3.94 -10.60
N MET A 381 3.70 -3.41 -9.39
CA MET A 381 2.62 -3.01 -8.50
C MET A 381 1.72 -1.98 -9.16
N TYR A 382 2.31 -0.92 -9.72
CA TYR A 382 1.55 0.14 -10.38
C TYR A 382 0.78 -0.37 -11.60
N ALA A 383 1.45 -1.06 -12.52
CA ALA A 383 0.81 -1.64 -13.70
C ALA A 383 -0.32 -2.61 -13.32
N ALA A 384 -0.12 -3.45 -12.30
CA ALA A 384 -1.12 -4.42 -11.84
C ALA A 384 -2.38 -3.69 -11.35
N CYS A 385 -2.22 -2.63 -10.56
CA CYS A 385 -3.33 -1.85 -10.02
C CYS A 385 -4.19 -1.24 -11.13
N CYS A 386 -3.54 -0.70 -12.18
CA CYS A 386 -4.24 -0.14 -13.34
C CYS A 386 -4.90 -1.21 -14.22
N LEU A 387 -4.24 -2.36 -14.42
CA LEU A 387 -4.60 -3.31 -15.49
C LEU A 387 -5.36 -4.55 -15.03
N VAL A 388 -5.41 -4.89 -13.74
CA VAL A 388 -6.02 -6.15 -13.26
C VAL A 388 -7.44 -6.37 -13.77
N LYS A 389 -8.26 -5.32 -13.85
CA LYS A 389 -9.64 -5.40 -14.39
C LYS A 389 -9.67 -5.74 -15.88
N ARG A 390 -8.71 -5.22 -16.67
CA ARG A 390 -8.58 -5.49 -18.11
C ARG A 390 -8.00 -6.88 -18.36
N LEU A 391 -7.03 -7.30 -17.54
CA LEU A 391 -6.44 -8.65 -17.58
C LEU A 391 -7.53 -9.72 -17.39
N ARG A 392 -8.47 -9.52 -16.45
CA ARG A 392 -9.63 -10.42 -16.22
C ARG A 392 -10.52 -10.63 -17.44
N GLN A 393 -10.53 -9.68 -18.36
CA GLN A 393 -11.35 -9.72 -19.58
C GLN A 393 -10.58 -10.24 -20.78
N MET A 394 -9.26 -10.45 -20.65
CA MET A 394 -8.49 -11.05 -21.72
C MET A 394 -8.99 -12.45 -22.02
N PRO A 395 -8.93 -12.88 -23.29
CA PRO A 395 -9.13 -14.27 -23.62
C PRO A 395 -8.12 -15.11 -22.84
N LYS A 396 -8.61 -16.10 -22.11
CA LYS A 396 -7.75 -17.13 -21.55
C LYS A 396 -7.06 -17.81 -22.72
N LEU A 397 -5.78 -18.13 -22.55
CA LEU A 397 -5.18 -19.11 -23.45
C LEU A 397 -6.03 -20.39 -23.38
N ASP A 398 -6.05 -21.22 -24.41
CA ASP A 398 -6.58 -22.60 -24.46
C ASP A 398 -5.87 -23.48 -25.49
N VAL A 399 -6.37 -24.70 -25.70
CA VAL A 399 -5.83 -25.61 -26.73
C VAL A 399 -5.86 -24.93 -28.12
N GLN A 400 -6.81 -24.02 -28.35
CA GLN A 400 -6.99 -23.27 -29.59
C GLN A 400 -6.15 -21.98 -29.60
N LYS A 401 -5.97 -21.32 -28.45
CA LYS A 401 -5.17 -20.10 -28.30
C LYS A 401 -3.98 -20.33 -27.37
N GLN A 402 -2.84 -20.72 -27.95
CA GLN A 402 -1.65 -21.08 -27.18
C GLN A 402 -0.77 -19.89 -26.78
N TYR A 403 -1.03 -18.69 -27.29
CA TYR A 403 -0.21 -17.50 -27.02
C TYR A 403 -1.03 -16.21 -27.05
N LEU A 404 -0.52 -15.20 -26.36
CA LEU A 404 -0.94 -13.81 -26.45
C LEU A 404 -0.19 -13.12 -27.58
N ARG A 405 -0.87 -12.20 -28.27
CA ARG A 405 -0.28 -11.37 -29.31
C ARG A 405 -0.08 -9.96 -28.78
N VAL A 406 1.18 -9.53 -28.67
CA VAL A 406 1.54 -8.26 -28.06
C VAL A 406 2.22 -7.38 -29.09
N SER A 407 1.84 -6.12 -29.14
CA SER A 407 2.35 -5.14 -30.11
C SER A 407 2.72 -3.83 -29.42
N GLY A 408 3.06 -2.81 -30.20
CA GLY A 408 3.24 -1.47 -29.69
C GLY A 408 3.29 -0.42 -30.79
N GLN A 409 3.30 0.83 -30.38
CA GLN A 409 3.44 2.00 -31.25
C GLN A 409 4.36 3.02 -30.59
N SER A 410 5.37 3.50 -31.31
CA SER A 410 6.11 4.70 -30.92
C SER A 410 6.26 5.66 -32.09
N ASN A 411 6.50 6.94 -31.78
CA ASN A 411 6.91 7.96 -32.73
C ASN A 411 8.43 8.01 -32.96
N ALA A 412 9.19 7.12 -32.31
CA ALA A 412 10.64 7.02 -32.44
C ALA A 412 11.11 5.58 -32.65
N GLY A 413 11.96 5.38 -33.66
CA GLY A 413 12.50 4.06 -34.01
C GLY A 413 13.30 3.38 -32.90
N PHE A 414 13.99 4.12 -32.02
CA PHE A 414 14.73 3.51 -30.91
C PHE A 414 13.80 2.90 -29.85
N GLU A 415 12.67 3.55 -29.54
CA GLU A 415 11.70 3.01 -28.58
C GLU A 415 11.02 1.78 -29.14
N ARG A 416 10.84 1.70 -30.46
CA ARG A 416 10.41 0.46 -31.11
C ARG A 416 11.38 -0.69 -30.87
N CYS A 417 12.69 -0.47 -30.96
CA CYS A 417 13.68 -1.48 -30.59
C CYS A 417 13.56 -1.86 -29.10
N GLN A 418 13.41 -0.86 -28.21
CA GLN A 418 13.19 -1.12 -26.79
C GLN A 418 11.92 -1.95 -26.54
N MET A 419 10.83 -1.71 -27.26
CA MET A 419 9.62 -2.54 -27.16
C MET A 419 9.90 -4.00 -27.53
N ALA A 420 10.62 -4.23 -28.64
CA ALA A 420 10.98 -5.58 -29.07
C ALA A 420 11.86 -6.29 -28.03
N ASP A 421 12.86 -5.61 -27.48
CA ASP A 421 13.78 -6.18 -26.50
C ASP A 421 13.12 -6.45 -25.14
N HIS A 422 12.23 -5.54 -24.71
CA HIS A 422 11.71 -5.55 -23.34
C HIS A 422 10.32 -6.18 -23.17
N LEU A 423 9.51 -6.29 -24.23
CA LEU A 423 8.26 -7.08 -24.16
C LEU A 423 8.54 -8.59 -24.12
N PHE A 424 9.65 -9.02 -24.72
CA PHE A 424 10.05 -10.43 -24.84
C PHE A 424 11.29 -10.78 -24.00
N TYR A 425 11.61 -9.98 -22.97
CA TYR A 425 12.89 -10.07 -22.26
C TYR A 425 13.09 -11.38 -21.49
N PHE A 426 12.02 -12.11 -21.13
CA PHE A 426 12.16 -13.45 -20.57
C PHE A 426 12.59 -14.43 -21.67
N LYS A 427 13.58 -15.27 -21.36
CA LYS A 427 14.16 -16.25 -22.32
C LYS A 427 13.11 -17.17 -22.97
N ASP A 428 12.02 -17.45 -22.28
CA ASP A 428 10.93 -18.33 -22.69
C ASP A 428 9.64 -17.59 -23.11
N SER A 429 9.70 -16.26 -23.33
CA SER A 429 8.54 -15.45 -23.74
C SER A 429 7.79 -16.03 -24.94
N ASN A 430 8.53 -16.58 -25.92
CA ASN A 430 7.98 -17.16 -27.15
C ASN A 430 7.05 -18.37 -26.93
N LYS A 431 7.03 -18.96 -25.71
CA LYS A 431 6.10 -20.05 -25.38
C LYS A 431 4.67 -19.58 -25.15
N TYR A 432 4.48 -18.30 -24.81
CA TYR A 432 3.17 -17.77 -24.40
C TYR A 432 2.87 -16.36 -24.93
N MET A 433 3.84 -15.68 -25.55
CA MET A 433 3.68 -14.39 -26.22
C MET A 433 4.37 -14.39 -27.57
N LYS A 434 3.77 -13.71 -28.55
CA LYS A 434 4.40 -13.42 -29.84
C LYS A 434 3.96 -12.06 -30.39
N LEU A 435 4.64 -11.59 -31.42
CA LEU A 435 4.15 -10.46 -32.23
C LEU A 435 2.89 -10.87 -33.03
N PRO A 436 1.96 -9.94 -33.29
CA PRO A 436 0.75 -10.25 -34.04
C PRO A 436 1.03 -10.51 -35.51
N ASP A 437 0.34 -11.47 -36.10
CA ASP A 437 0.15 -11.54 -37.55
C ASP A 437 -1.13 -10.75 -37.85
N PHE A 438 -1.01 -9.58 -38.47
CA PHE A 438 -2.18 -8.76 -38.76
C PHE A 438 -3.06 -9.46 -39.81
N ASP A 439 -4.36 -9.51 -39.54
CA ASP A 439 -5.34 -9.95 -40.55
C ASP A 439 -5.43 -8.92 -41.68
N GLU A 440 -6.00 -9.33 -42.82
CA GLU A 440 -6.10 -8.49 -44.02
C GLU A 440 -6.84 -7.18 -43.74
N GLU A 441 -7.86 -7.21 -42.87
CA GLU A 441 -8.61 -6.04 -42.45
C GLU A 441 -7.74 -5.04 -41.69
N THR A 442 -7.02 -5.51 -40.65
CA THR A 442 -6.14 -4.66 -39.83
C THR A 442 -4.98 -4.13 -40.67
N ALA A 443 -4.33 -4.99 -41.45
CA ALA A 443 -3.19 -4.61 -42.28
C ALA A 443 -3.59 -3.52 -43.29
N LYS A 444 -4.76 -3.67 -43.92
CA LYS A 444 -5.30 -2.67 -44.84
C LYS A 444 -5.59 -1.34 -44.13
N LYS A 445 -6.31 -1.36 -42.99
CA LYS A 445 -6.62 -0.14 -42.23
C LYS A 445 -5.37 0.61 -41.78
N LEU A 446 -4.36 -0.10 -41.27
CA LEU A 446 -3.08 0.50 -40.88
C LEU A 446 -2.36 1.10 -42.08
N THR A 447 -2.33 0.39 -43.21
CA THR A 447 -1.72 0.89 -44.46
C THR A 447 -2.43 2.15 -44.97
N ASP A 448 -3.77 2.17 -44.94
CA ASP A 448 -4.57 3.32 -45.34
C ASP A 448 -4.30 4.53 -44.43
N LEU A 449 -4.17 4.32 -43.12
CA LEU A 449 -3.78 5.37 -42.16
C LEU A 449 -2.36 5.87 -42.41
N PHE A 450 -1.40 4.97 -42.64
CA PHE A 450 -0.01 5.35 -42.95
C PHE A 450 0.06 6.16 -44.25
N ASN A 451 -0.72 5.81 -45.26
CA ASN A 451 -0.81 6.57 -46.51
C ASN A 451 -1.51 7.92 -46.32
N LYS A 452 -2.62 7.98 -45.57
CA LYS A 452 -3.33 9.22 -45.21
C LYS A 452 -2.38 10.24 -44.59
N TYR A 453 -1.47 9.79 -43.73
CA TYR A 453 -0.49 10.64 -43.06
C TYR A 453 0.89 10.68 -43.72
N LYS A 454 1.02 10.15 -44.95
CA LYS A 454 2.26 10.13 -45.76
C LYS A 454 3.45 9.40 -45.11
N LEU A 455 3.19 8.49 -44.18
CA LEU A 455 4.19 7.62 -43.55
C LEU A 455 4.65 6.49 -44.48
N GLY A 456 3.75 5.97 -45.31
CA GLY A 456 4.05 4.85 -46.21
C GLY A 456 5.13 5.13 -47.26
N ALA A 457 5.54 6.39 -47.43
CA ALA A 457 6.70 6.76 -48.25
C ALA A 457 8.05 6.62 -47.53
N VAL A 458 8.04 6.46 -46.20
CA VAL A 458 9.22 6.50 -45.33
C VAL A 458 9.38 5.19 -44.56
N ILE A 459 8.28 4.57 -44.13
CA ILE A 459 8.29 3.37 -43.30
C ILE A 459 7.12 2.44 -43.62
N ASP A 460 7.42 1.15 -43.72
CA ASP A 460 6.42 0.11 -43.90
C ASP A 460 5.69 -0.20 -42.59
N VAL A 461 4.44 -0.65 -42.70
CA VAL A 461 3.68 -1.16 -41.55
C VAL A 461 4.31 -2.46 -41.07
N GLN A 462 4.76 -2.46 -39.82
CA GLN A 462 5.40 -3.60 -39.16
C GLN A 462 4.65 -3.96 -37.87
N GLN A 463 4.97 -5.10 -37.26
CA GLN A 463 4.22 -5.63 -36.10
C GLN A 463 4.34 -4.77 -34.84
N ILE A 464 5.41 -3.98 -34.71
CA ILE A 464 5.52 -2.85 -33.78
C ILE A 464 5.59 -1.60 -34.65
N LEU A 465 4.63 -0.71 -34.48
CA LEU A 465 4.46 0.45 -35.33
C LEU A 465 5.48 1.53 -34.96
N ASP A 466 6.22 1.99 -35.96
CA ASP A 466 6.96 3.24 -35.89
C ASP A 466 6.20 4.27 -36.72
N THR A 467 5.75 5.30 -36.02
CA THR A 467 4.88 6.34 -36.55
C THR A 467 5.64 7.63 -36.84
N THR A 468 6.95 7.67 -36.60
CA THR A 468 7.81 8.85 -36.77
C THR A 468 7.33 10.09 -36.00
N ALA A 469 8.13 11.17 -36.02
CA ALA A 469 7.92 12.34 -35.17
C ALA A 469 7.03 13.45 -35.78
N LEU A 470 6.54 13.31 -37.01
CA LEU A 470 5.95 14.46 -37.74
C LEU A 470 4.43 14.39 -37.87
N LEU A 471 3.77 13.61 -37.02
CA LEU A 471 2.33 13.43 -37.05
C LEU A 471 1.60 14.38 -36.10
N PRO A 472 0.39 14.85 -36.44
CA PRO A 472 -0.45 15.61 -35.52
C PRO A 472 -1.04 14.72 -34.41
N ASP A 473 -1.52 15.31 -33.32
CA ASP A 473 -2.11 14.59 -32.18
C ASP A 473 -3.18 13.55 -32.58
N SER A 474 -4.06 13.90 -33.54
CA SER A 474 -5.15 13.01 -33.99
C SER A 474 -4.65 11.77 -34.72
N ALA A 475 -3.51 11.85 -35.41
CA ALA A 475 -2.97 10.73 -36.15
C ALA A 475 -2.47 9.63 -35.22
N TYR A 476 -1.79 10.01 -34.13
CA TYR A 476 -1.35 9.06 -33.11
C TYR A 476 -2.53 8.34 -32.45
N GLU A 477 -3.60 9.08 -32.12
CA GLU A 477 -4.84 8.49 -31.59
C GLU A 477 -5.47 7.50 -32.59
N GLU A 478 -5.65 7.89 -33.85
CA GLU A 478 -6.28 7.04 -34.88
C GLU A 478 -5.48 5.74 -35.11
N ILE A 479 -4.15 5.84 -35.20
CA ILE A 479 -3.27 4.68 -35.40
C ILE A 479 -3.28 3.77 -34.17
N SER A 480 -3.14 4.32 -32.96
CA SER A 480 -3.23 3.55 -31.72
C SER A 480 -4.58 2.87 -31.56
N THR A 481 -5.68 3.56 -31.91
CA THR A 481 -7.03 3.00 -31.85
C THR A 481 -7.15 1.80 -32.78
N CYS A 482 -6.72 1.94 -34.05
CA CYS A 482 -6.71 0.84 -35.01
C CYS A 482 -5.90 -0.36 -34.51
N LEU A 483 -4.73 -0.13 -33.92
CA LEU A 483 -3.89 -1.19 -33.36
C LEU A 483 -4.58 -1.88 -32.17
N LEU A 484 -5.10 -1.10 -31.23
CA LEU A 484 -5.72 -1.59 -30.00
C LEU A 484 -7.05 -2.30 -30.26
N GLU A 485 -7.82 -1.89 -31.26
CA GLU A 485 -9.08 -2.55 -31.66
C GLU A 485 -8.85 -3.86 -32.43
N SER A 486 -7.71 -4.01 -33.11
CA SER A 486 -7.40 -5.20 -33.90
C SER A 486 -7.58 -6.50 -33.11
N LYS A 487 -8.34 -7.45 -33.65
CA LYS A 487 -8.53 -8.78 -33.05
C LYS A 487 -7.23 -9.58 -32.99
N CYS A 488 -6.20 -9.17 -33.73
CA CYS A 488 -4.87 -9.76 -33.71
C CYS A 488 -4.00 -9.25 -32.56
N VAL A 489 -4.41 -8.23 -31.81
CA VAL A 489 -3.65 -7.66 -30.69
C VAL A 489 -4.40 -7.89 -29.38
N ASP A 490 -3.74 -8.53 -28.41
CA ASP A 490 -4.29 -8.84 -27.09
C ASP A 490 -3.83 -7.84 -26.01
N ALA A 491 -2.62 -7.28 -26.17
CA ALA A 491 -2.05 -6.25 -25.31
C ALA A 491 -1.08 -5.36 -26.10
N ALA A 492 -0.80 -4.15 -25.62
CA ALA A 492 0.16 -3.27 -26.30
C ALA A 492 0.95 -2.34 -25.38
N CYS A 493 2.13 -1.90 -25.84
CA CYS A 493 2.84 -0.75 -25.30
C CYS A 493 2.74 0.43 -26.27
N ILE A 494 2.17 1.55 -25.82
CA ILE A 494 2.10 2.78 -26.60
C ILE A 494 3.11 3.76 -26.02
N SER A 495 3.93 4.39 -26.85
CA SER A 495 4.93 5.34 -26.40
C SER A 495 4.95 6.60 -27.27
N LEU A 496 5.27 7.74 -26.66
CA LEU A 496 5.56 8.98 -27.36
C LEU A 496 6.75 9.70 -26.73
N ILE A 497 7.71 10.10 -27.56
CA ILE A 497 8.68 11.14 -27.21
C ILE A 497 7.94 12.48 -27.13
N SER A 498 7.96 13.11 -25.95
CA SER A 498 7.20 14.34 -25.70
C SER A 498 7.83 15.60 -26.32
N GLU A 499 9.13 15.60 -26.65
CA GLU A 499 9.84 16.81 -27.14
C GLU A 499 9.51 17.20 -28.60
N ILE A 500 8.48 16.57 -29.18
CA ILE A 500 8.10 16.76 -30.57
C ILE A 500 7.11 17.93 -30.70
N HIS A 501 7.45 18.89 -31.56
CA HIS A 501 6.70 20.13 -31.76
C HIS A 501 5.30 19.96 -32.40
N MET A 502 4.98 18.78 -32.93
CA MET A 502 3.70 18.50 -33.60
C MET A 502 2.60 18.01 -32.65
N ILE A 503 2.91 17.77 -31.38
CA ILE A 503 1.99 17.24 -30.37
C ILE A 503 1.96 18.12 -29.13
N LYS A 504 0.80 18.18 -28.49
CA LYS A 504 0.57 19.02 -27.31
C LYS A 504 0.84 18.22 -26.04
N THR A 505 2.02 18.41 -25.45
CA THR A 505 2.46 17.61 -24.29
C THR A 505 2.88 18.46 -23.09
N LEU A 506 2.96 19.78 -23.22
CA LEU A 506 3.27 20.69 -22.12
C LEU A 506 2.02 21.08 -21.33
N GLY A 507 2.10 21.07 -20.00
CA GLY A 507 0.98 21.39 -19.11
C GLY A 507 1.09 22.75 -18.42
N GLY A 508 0.02 23.13 -17.74
CA GLY A 508 -0.05 24.35 -16.92
C GLY A 508 0.01 25.64 -17.73
N GLU A 509 0.27 26.76 -17.04
CA GLU A 509 0.38 28.08 -17.68
C GLU A 509 1.46 28.12 -18.77
N PHE A 510 2.54 27.36 -18.60
CA PHE A 510 3.60 27.25 -19.58
C PHE A 510 3.11 26.61 -20.88
N GLY A 511 2.45 25.44 -20.79
CA GLY A 511 1.84 24.79 -21.96
C GLY A 511 0.83 25.70 -22.66
N ALA A 512 -0.05 26.34 -21.90
CA ALA A 512 -1.06 27.27 -22.45
C ALA A 512 -0.43 28.44 -23.22
N LYS A 513 0.63 29.05 -22.68
CA LYS A 513 1.36 30.13 -23.34
C LYS A 513 1.93 29.74 -24.71
N HIS A 514 2.30 28.46 -24.86
CA HIS A 514 2.89 27.92 -26.08
C HIS A 514 1.87 27.21 -26.99
N GLY A 515 0.58 27.25 -26.68
CA GLY A 515 -0.47 26.58 -27.47
C GLY A 515 -0.47 25.05 -27.33
N GLU A 516 0.15 24.54 -26.27
CA GLU A 516 0.39 23.12 -26.03
C GLU A 516 -0.37 22.55 -24.82
N ASP A 517 -1.33 23.29 -24.25
CA ASP A 517 -2.05 22.91 -23.01
C ASP A 517 -2.60 21.47 -23.06
N CYS A 518 -1.82 20.54 -22.52
CA CYS A 518 -2.12 19.11 -22.56
C CYS A 518 -3.16 18.68 -21.51
N VAL A 519 -3.52 19.59 -20.60
CA VAL A 519 -4.48 19.33 -19.52
C VAL A 519 -5.88 19.73 -19.95
N ASN A 520 -6.04 20.91 -20.53
CA ASN A 520 -7.37 21.45 -20.83
C ASN A 520 -7.77 21.37 -22.29
N ASP A 521 -6.83 21.23 -23.24
CA ASP A 521 -7.19 21.10 -24.65
C ASP A 521 -7.66 19.66 -24.95
N PRO A 522 -8.95 19.44 -25.28
CA PRO A 522 -9.47 18.11 -25.60
C PRO A 522 -8.86 17.52 -26.88
N ASN A 523 -8.22 18.35 -27.71
CA ASN A 523 -7.54 17.91 -28.92
C ASN A 523 -6.06 17.56 -28.69
N SER A 524 -5.52 17.80 -27.49
CA SER A 524 -4.16 17.36 -27.16
C SER A 524 -4.05 15.84 -27.17
N VAL A 525 -2.87 15.33 -27.54
CA VAL A 525 -2.60 13.89 -27.55
C VAL A 525 -2.83 13.25 -26.18
N ILE A 526 -2.55 13.99 -25.10
CA ILE A 526 -2.76 13.54 -23.72
C ILE A 526 -4.24 13.31 -23.43
N GLN A 527 -5.12 14.27 -23.72
CA GLN A 527 -6.56 14.12 -23.51
C GLN A 527 -7.17 13.04 -24.43
N ARG A 528 -6.67 12.92 -25.66
CA ARG A 528 -7.09 11.85 -26.59
C ARG A 528 -6.79 10.46 -26.04
N TYR A 529 -5.58 10.21 -25.54
CA TYR A 529 -5.25 8.91 -24.93
C TYR A 529 -6.01 8.64 -23.62
N ILE A 530 -6.28 9.67 -22.81
CA ILE A 530 -7.12 9.53 -21.62
C ILE A 530 -8.54 9.09 -22.03
N LYS A 531 -9.11 9.73 -23.05
CA LYS A 531 -10.41 9.36 -23.60
C LYS A 531 -10.40 7.94 -24.18
N LEU A 532 -9.41 7.60 -24.99
CA LEU A 532 -9.24 6.26 -25.57
C LEU A 532 -9.14 5.18 -24.49
N TYR A 533 -8.44 5.46 -23.38
CA TYR A 533 -8.36 4.55 -22.25
C TYR A 533 -9.71 4.39 -21.55
N LYS A 534 -10.41 5.48 -21.24
CA LYS A 534 -11.67 5.43 -20.48
C LYS A 534 -12.85 4.87 -21.28
N GLU A 535 -12.92 5.18 -22.59
CA GLU A 535 -14.12 4.97 -23.40
C GLU A 535 -13.90 4.01 -24.57
N GLY A 536 -12.68 3.91 -25.12
CA GLY A 536 -12.46 3.28 -26.41
C GLY A 536 -12.14 1.78 -26.35
N VAL A 537 -11.02 1.40 -25.72
CA VAL A 537 -10.54 0.00 -25.77
C VAL A 537 -10.29 -0.57 -24.39
N ASN A 538 -10.86 -1.76 -24.12
CA ASN A 538 -10.78 -2.44 -22.82
C ASN A 538 -9.65 -3.48 -22.69
N LYS A 539 -8.74 -3.53 -23.68
CA LYS A 539 -7.55 -4.40 -23.63
C LYS A 539 -6.48 -3.81 -22.71
N PRO A 540 -5.61 -4.64 -22.12
CA PRO A 540 -4.49 -4.13 -21.32
C PRO A 540 -3.44 -3.48 -22.21
N TRP A 541 -3.14 -2.23 -21.94
CA TRP A 541 -2.03 -1.53 -22.56
C TRP A 541 -1.39 -0.55 -21.60
N VAL A 542 -0.10 -0.31 -21.78
CA VAL A 542 0.69 0.65 -21.03
C VAL A 542 1.07 1.82 -21.91
N PHE A 543 1.26 2.98 -21.28
CA PHE A 543 1.74 4.17 -21.95
C PHE A 543 3.10 4.57 -21.40
N SER A 544 4.03 4.94 -22.26
CA SER A 544 5.25 5.63 -21.83
C SER A 544 5.35 6.98 -22.52
N THR A 545 5.90 7.94 -21.79
CA THR A 545 6.37 9.15 -22.44
C THR A 545 7.71 9.60 -21.88
N SER A 546 8.70 9.48 -22.76
CA SER A 546 10.08 9.84 -22.50
C SER A 546 10.25 11.35 -22.67
N GLY A 547 10.87 11.98 -21.67
CA GLY A 547 11.12 13.42 -21.63
C GLY A 547 11.36 13.91 -20.21
N GLY A 548 12.05 15.04 -20.06
CA GLY A 548 12.41 15.62 -18.75
C GLY A 548 11.23 16.11 -17.90
N PHE A 549 11.54 16.83 -16.82
CA PHE A 549 10.56 17.29 -15.82
C PHE A 549 9.43 18.18 -16.38
N LYS A 550 9.64 18.83 -17.53
CA LYS A 550 8.61 19.66 -18.21
C LYS A 550 7.35 18.87 -18.56
N TYR A 551 7.45 17.56 -18.69
CA TYR A 551 6.36 16.66 -19.06
C TYR A 551 5.73 15.92 -17.87
N ASP A 552 6.12 16.26 -16.64
CA ASP A 552 5.52 15.65 -15.43
C ASP A 552 4.03 15.96 -15.31
N ILE A 553 3.59 17.15 -15.75
CA ILE A 553 2.16 17.50 -15.74
C ILE A 553 1.38 16.57 -16.67
N ALA A 554 1.87 16.32 -17.89
CA ALA A 554 1.23 15.38 -18.81
C ALA A 554 1.17 13.96 -18.22
N ARG A 555 2.30 13.46 -17.70
CA ARG A 555 2.35 12.15 -17.05
C ARG A 555 1.33 12.06 -15.91
N ASN A 556 1.36 13.00 -14.97
CA ASN A 556 0.48 12.97 -13.81
C ASN A 556 -0.99 13.11 -14.20
N THR A 557 -1.33 13.94 -15.19
CA THR A 557 -2.71 14.06 -15.71
C THR A 557 -3.24 12.71 -16.21
N MET A 558 -2.43 11.94 -16.93
CA MET A 558 -2.81 10.60 -17.38
C MET A 558 -2.90 9.58 -16.23
N ARG A 559 -1.97 9.65 -15.26
CA ARG A 559 -1.98 8.78 -14.07
C ARG A 559 -3.21 9.01 -13.21
N ASP A 560 -3.57 10.27 -12.97
CA ASP A 560 -4.77 10.67 -12.23
C ASP A 560 -6.06 10.21 -12.95
N ALA A 561 -6.00 10.06 -14.27
CA ALA A 561 -7.08 9.47 -15.06
C ALA A 561 -7.12 7.92 -15.01
N GLY A 562 -6.15 7.28 -14.36
CA GLY A 562 -6.05 5.83 -14.16
C GLY A 562 -5.23 5.07 -15.21
N LEU A 563 -4.59 5.76 -16.17
CA LEU A 563 -3.78 5.13 -17.21
C LEU A 563 -2.40 4.73 -16.65
N PRO A 564 -1.87 3.51 -16.91
CA PRO A 564 -0.53 3.12 -16.46
C PRO A 564 0.56 3.82 -17.28
N VAL A 565 1.04 4.95 -16.76
CA VAL A 565 2.02 5.83 -17.43
C VAL A 565 3.42 5.76 -16.83
N PHE A 566 4.39 5.41 -17.67
CA PHE A 566 5.81 5.30 -17.36
C PHE A 566 6.61 6.44 -17.98
N ASP A 567 7.77 6.72 -17.40
CA ASP A 567 8.74 7.70 -17.87
C ASP A 567 9.67 7.15 -18.97
N GLN A 568 9.78 5.83 -19.10
CA GLN A 568 10.62 5.17 -20.09
C GLN A 568 9.89 3.97 -20.72
N CYS A 569 10.11 3.78 -22.01
CA CYS A 569 9.47 2.73 -22.80
C CYS A 569 9.88 1.31 -22.35
N ASP A 570 11.16 1.11 -22.03
CA ASP A 570 11.67 -0.17 -21.52
C ASP A 570 11.02 -0.58 -20.17
N ARG A 571 10.79 0.38 -19.27
CA ARG A 571 10.08 0.17 -18.00
C ARG A 571 8.63 -0.23 -18.22
N ALA A 572 7.93 0.49 -19.09
CA ALA A 572 6.55 0.15 -19.47
C ALA A 572 6.45 -1.27 -20.03
N CYS A 573 7.35 -1.62 -20.96
CA CYS A 573 7.39 -2.94 -21.58
C CYS A 573 7.69 -4.04 -20.56
N ARG A 574 8.68 -3.85 -19.69
CA ARG A 574 9.00 -4.82 -18.63
C ARG A 574 7.84 -4.99 -17.65
N ALA A 575 7.16 -3.91 -17.26
CA ALA A 575 5.99 -3.99 -16.39
C ALA A 575 4.87 -4.82 -17.04
N LEU A 576 4.55 -4.52 -18.31
CA LEU A 576 3.55 -5.27 -19.06
C LEU A 576 3.94 -6.76 -19.22
N ALA A 577 5.18 -7.04 -19.60
CA ALA A 577 5.68 -8.41 -19.78
C ALA A 577 5.61 -9.23 -18.50
N ASN A 578 6.00 -8.65 -17.35
CA ASN A 578 5.87 -9.29 -16.04
C ASN A 578 4.42 -9.68 -15.73
N LEU A 579 3.48 -8.76 -15.95
CA LEU A 579 2.07 -9.02 -15.68
C LEU A 579 1.49 -10.09 -16.60
N LEU A 580 1.78 -10.03 -17.90
CA LEU A 580 1.30 -11.01 -18.85
C LEU A 580 1.85 -12.41 -18.53
N ARG A 581 3.14 -12.50 -18.14
CA ARG A 581 3.74 -13.75 -17.67
C ARG A 581 3.04 -14.29 -16.44
N ALA A 582 2.83 -13.49 -15.40
CA ALA A 582 2.16 -13.92 -14.18
C ALA A 582 0.69 -14.32 -14.44
N TRP A 583 0.01 -13.59 -15.31
CA TRP A 583 -1.38 -13.86 -15.69
C TRP A 583 -1.53 -15.20 -16.42
N VAL A 584 -0.70 -15.43 -17.44
CA VAL A 584 -0.71 -16.67 -18.21
C VAL A 584 -0.15 -17.86 -17.42
N GLY A 585 0.89 -17.63 -16.62
CA GLY A 585 1.69 -18.66 -15.95
C GLY A 585 2.86 -19.14 -16.81
N LYS A 586 3.96 -19.55 -16.15
CA LYS A 586 5.25 -19.94 -16.76
C LYS A 586 5.16 -20.99 -17.88
N TYR A 587 4.25 -21.95 -17.77
CA TYR A 587 4.10 -23.04 -18.75
C TYR A 587 2.87 -22.88 -19.66
N GLY A 588 2.17 -21.75 -19.61
CA GLY A 588 0.76 -21.74 -20.00
C GLY A 588 -0.04 -22.65 -19.07
N PHE A 589 -1.22 -23.11 -19.50
CA PHE A 589 -2.14 -23.96 -18.73
C PHE A 589 -1.50 -24.78 -17.61
N MET A 590 -1.84 -24.44 -16.38
CA MET A 590 -2.05 -25.46 -15.36
C MET A 590 -3.53 -25.41 -15.03
N GLN A 591 -4.22 -26.49 -15.37
CA GLN A 591 -5.63 -26.75 -15.03
C GLN A 591 -5.82 -26.71 -13.52
#